data_AF-A0A3D3CD70-F1
#
_entry.id   AF-A0A3D3CD70-F1
#
_cell.length_a   1.000
_cell.length_b   1.000
_cell.length_c   1.000
_cell.angle_alpha   90.00
_cell.angle_beta   90.00
_cell.angle_gamma   90.00
#
_symmetry.space_group_name_H-M   'P 1'
#
loop_
_entity.id
_entity.type
_entity.pdbx_description
1 polymer ?
#
loop_
_entity_poly.entity_id
_entity_poly.type
_entity_poly.pdbx_seq_one_letter_code
_entity_poly.pdbx_strand_id
1 'polypeptide(L)'
;DHIEAEEATAGNIVWISGPKEIDIGDTFSSPALEGHPLPPLNIEDPTVSMFFLVNNGPFAGQEGQAATLRQLKARLQREMHANVALRMEDLGRPDGIKVSGRGE
;
A
#
# COMPACT_ATOMS: atom_id res chain seq x y z
N ASP A 1 9.63 -8.13 20.07
CA ASP A 1 10.49 -7.24 20.85
C ASP A 1 11.66 -6.77 20.02
N HIS A 2 11.93 -5.47 20.07
CA HIS A 2 13.05 -4.81 19.41
C HIS A 2 13.90 -4.15 20.51
N ILE A 3 15.21 -4.12 20.34
CA ILE A 3 16.14 -3.43 21.23
C ILE A 3 16.78 -2.26 20.48
N GLU A 4 17.04 -1.16 21.17
CA GLU A 4 17.78 -0.04 20.57
C GLU A 4 19.23 -0.45 20.31
N ALA A 5 19.76 0.01 19.18
CA ALA A 5 21.15 -0.21 18.77
C ALA A 5 21.71 1.12 18.25
N GLU A 6 22.93 1.46 18.66
CA GLU A 6 23.60 2.70 18.24
C GLU A 6 24.08 2.62 16.78
N GLU A 7 24.41 1.41 16.32
CA GLU A 7 24.92 1.17 14.96
C GLU A 7 24.37 -0.14 14.37
N ALA A 8 24.34 -0.19 13.04
CA ALA A 8 24.03 -1.37 12.26
C ALA A 8 25.00 -1.49 11.09
N THR A 9 25.34 -2.73 10.73
CA THR A 9 26.30 -3.02 9.66
C THR A 9 25.67 -3.88 8.57
N ALA A 10 26.41 -4.08 7.47
CA ALA A 10 25.93 -4.87 6.34
C ALA A 10 25.48 -6.28 6.77
N GLY A 11 24.29 -6.68 6.33
CA GLY A 11 23.67 -7.96 6.68
C GLY A 11 22.73 -7.90 7.90
N ASN A 12 22.62 -6.78 8.60
CA ASN A 12 21.62 -6.60 9.65
C ASN A 12 20.23 -6.29 9.06
N ILE A 13 19.17 -6.85 9.67
CA ILE A 13 17.78 -6.47 9.44
C ILE A 13 17.36 -5.61 10.62
N VAL A 14 17.01 -4.34 10.35
CA VAL A 14 16.80 -3.33 11.39
C VAL A 14 15.47 -2.62 11.21
N TRP A 15 14.99 -2.04 12.30
CA TRP A 15 13.89 -1.08 12.30
C TRP A 15 14.50 0.32 12.42
N ILE A 16 14.12 1.22 11.51
CA ILE A 16 14.57 2.61 11.53
C ILE A 16 13.38 3.53 11.76
N SER A 17 13.58 4.56 12.57
CA SER A 17 12.66 5.69 12.64
C SER A 17 13.07 6.69 11.56
N GLY A 18 12.32 6.73 10.47
CA GLY A 18 12.65 7.52 9.28
C GLY A 18 11.66 8.64 8.98
N PRO A 19 11.91 9.43 7.91
CA PRO A 19 10.92 10.35 7.37
C PRO A 19 9.60 9.66 7.02
N LYS A 20 8.51 10.43 6.92
CA LYS A 20 7.18 9.88 6.59
C LYS A 20 7.05 9.39 5.15
N GLU A 21 7.92 9.87 4.27
CA GLU A 21 7.94 9.61 2.83
C GLU A 21 8.98 8.53 2.56
N ILE A 22 8.62 7.27 2.89
CA ILE A 22 9.43 6.08 2.60
C ILE A 22 8.48 5.03 2.06
N ASP A 23 8.80 4.50 0.89
CA ASP A 23 8.08 3.41 0.25
C ASP A 23 8.92 2.12 0.19
N ILE A 24 8.23 1.01 -0.02
CA ILE A 24 8.86 -0.31 -0.14
C ILE A 24 9.75 -0.32 -1.39
N GLY A 25 11.04 -0.59 -1.16
CA GLY A 25 12.07 -0.64 -2.21
C GLY A 25 12.92 0.62 -2.33
N ASP A 26 12.68 1.64 -1.50
CA ASP A 26 13.56 2.79 -1.40
C ASP A 26 14.96 2.40 -0.89
N THR A 27 15.96 3.13 -1.38
CA THR A 27 17.36 2.97 -0.95
C THR A 27 17.81 4.19 -0.16
N PHE A 28 18.19 3.98 1.10
CA PHE A 28 18.88 4.99 1.90
C PHE A 28 20.38 4.95 1.61
N SER A 29 20.97 6.12 1.35
CA SER A 29 22.41 6.26 1.14
C SER A 29 22.93 7.52 1.82
N SER A 30 24.24 7.53 2.11
CA SER A 30 24.89 8.72 2.64
C SER A 30 24.89 9.83 1.58
N PRO A 31 24.55 11.08 1.93
CA PRO A 31 24.62 12.21 0.99
C PRO A 31 26.02 12.46 0.41
N ALA A 32 27.08 11.99 1.11
CA ALA A 32 28.47 12.11 0.65
C ALA A 32 28.89 11.00 -0.32
N LEU A 33 28.05 9.97 -0.51
CA LEU A 33 28.35 8.87 -1.42
C LEU A 33 27.87 9.25 -2.83
N GLU A 34 28.80 9.40 -3.77
CA GLU A 34 28.44 9.45 -5.19
C GLU A 34 28.10 8.03 -5.65
N GLY A 35 26.82 7.73 -5.76
CA GLY A 35 26.34 6.40 -6.12
C GLY A 35 24.92 6.42 -6.67
N HIS A 36 24.60 5.41 -7.47
CA HIS A 36 23.24 5.18 -7.94
C HIS A 36 22.43 4.41 -6.88
N PRO A 37 21.12 4.68 -6.74
CA PRO A 37 20.26 3.88 -5.87
C PRO A 37 20.32 2.40 -6.27
N LEU A 38 20.03 1.50 -5.33
CA LEU A 38 19.92 0.09 -5.68
C LEU A 38 18.82 -0.09 -6.72
N PRO A 39 18.93 -1.12 -7.59
CA PRO A 39 17.87 -1.41 -8.55
C PRO A 39 16.52 -1.53 -7.83
N PRO A 40 15.45 -0.92 -8.36
CA PRO A 40 14.15 -0.96 -7.73
C PRO A 40 13.65 -2.40 -7.63
N LEU A 41 12.83 -2.66 -6.61
CA LEU A 41 12.16 -3.93 -6.42
C LEU A 41 11.25 -4.24 -7.63
N ASN A 42 11.44 -5.40 -8.25
CA ASN A 42 10.54 -5.86 -9.30
C ASN A 42 9.23 -6.36 -8.67
N ILE A 43 8.18 -5.56 -8.77
CA ILE A 43 6.84 -5.94 -8.31
C ILE A 43 6.09 -6.53 -9.49
N GLU A 44 5.75 -7.82 -9.40
CA GLU A 44 4.92 -8.47 -10.41
C GLU A 44 3.55 -7.80 -10.53
N ASP A 45 3.07 -7.71 -11.76
CA ASP A 45 1.79 -7.12 -12.12
C ASP A 45 0.59 -7.86 -11.49
N PRO A 46 -0.51 -7.13 -11.22
CA PRO A 46 -1.73 -7.76 -10.74
C PRO A 46 -2.34 -8.69 -11.79
N THR A 47 -2.85 -9.82 -11.34
CA THR A 47 -3.41 -10.91 -12.17
C THR A 47 -4.94 -10.95 -12.13
N VAL A 48 -5.55 -10.44 -11.05
CA VAL A 48 -6.99 -10.43 -10.83
C VAL A 48 -7.46 -8.99 -10.63
N SER A 49 -8.64 -8.67 -11.17
CA SER A 49 -9.30 -7.38 -10.98
C SER A 49 -10.75 -7.59 -10.54
N MET A 50 -11.22 -6.74 -9.63
CA MET A 50 -12.60 -6.74 -9.16
C MET A 50 -13.11 -5.33 -8.94
N PHE A 51 -14.44 -5.16 -8.98
CA PHE A 51 -15.08 -3.90 -8.70
C PHE A 51 -15.60 -3.88 -7.26
N PHE A 52 -15.21 -2.85 -6.53
CA PHE A 52 -15.77 -2.55 -5.22
C PHE A 52 -16.79 -1.42 -5.37
N LEU A 53 -18.02 -1.70 -5.00
CA LEU A 53 -19.15 -0.77 -5.12
C LEU A 53 -19.74 -0.46 -3.75
N VAL A 54 -20.26 0.76 -3.58
CA VAL A 54 -21.06 1.13 -2.41
C VAL A 54 -22.42 0.43 -2.50
N ASN A 55 -22.84 -0.22 -1.41
CA ASN A 55 -24.18 -0.79 -1.34
C ASN A 55 -25.23 0.33 -1.24
N ASN A 56 -26.01 0.51 -2.30
CA ASN A 56 -27.13 1.47 -2.39
C ASN A 56 -28.50 0.76 -2.48
N GLY A 57 -28.55 -0.53 -2.14
CA GLY A 57 -29.77 -1.34 -2.19
C GLY A 57 -30.66 -1.20 -0.94
N PRO A 58 -31.85 -1.83 -0.94
CA PRO A 58 -32.81 -1.77 0.16
C PRO A 58 -32.30 -2.40 1.47
N PHE A 59 -31.25 -3.21 1.38
CA PHE A 59 -30.62 -3.88 2.51
C PHE A 59 -29.35 -3.14 3.00
N ALA A 60 -29.05 -1.95 2.46
CA ALA A 60 -27.89 -1.18 2.88
C ALA A 60 -27.96 -0.83 4.37
N GLY A 61 -26.89 -1.15 5.12
CA GLY A 61 -26.79 -0.86 6.55
C GLY A 61 -27.60 -1.78 7.46
N GLN A 62 -28.23 -2.85 6.94
CA GLN A 62 -28.87 -3.88 7.78
C GLN A 62 -27.84 -4.80 8.43
N GLU A 63 -26.73 -5.05 7.74
CA GLU A 63 -25.58 -5.81 8.27
C GLU A 63 -24.29 -5.02 8.04
N GLY A 64 -23.47 -4.92 9.09
CA GLY A 64 -22.25 -4.13 9.07
C GLY A 64 -22.50 -2.61 9.05
N GLN A 65 -21.41 -1.85 8.96
CA GLN A 65 -21.49 -0.40 8.90
C GLN A 65 -21.58 0.07 7.44
N ALA A 66 -22.59 0.88 7.11
CA ALA A 66 -22.69 1.50 5.80
C ALA A 66 -21.41 2.32 5.51
N ALA A 67 -20.76 2.01 4.39
CA ALA A 67 -19.53 2.66 3.98
C ALA A 67 -19.77 3.50 2.72
N THR A 68 -19.40 4.76 2.78
CA THR A 68 -19.31 5.65 1.63
C THR A 68 -18.12 5.27 0.73
N LEU A 69 -18.16 5.68 -0.54
CA LEU A 69 -17.01 5.46 -1.44
C LEU A 69 -15.72 6.07 -0.87
N ARG A 70 -15.82 7.22 -0.18
CA ARG A 70 -14.68 7.85 0.50
C ARG A 70 -14.09 6.96 1.59
N GLN A 71 -14.92 6.32 2.41
CA GLN A 71 -14.45 5.40 3.45
C GLN A 71 -13.81 4.15 2.85
N LEU A 72 -14.40 3.62 1.76
CA LEU A 72 -13.86 2.48 1.02
C LEU A 72 -12.47 2.82 0.43
N LYS A 73 -12.36 3.94 -0.28
CA LYS A 73 -11.07 4.47 -0.79
C LYS A 73 -10.04 4.62 0.31
N ALA A 74 -10.40 5.24 1.44
CA ALA A 74 -9.48 5.43 2.56
C ALA A 74 -8.99 4.10 3.18
N ARG A 75 -9.82 3.04 3.16
CA ARG A 75 -9.43 1.70 3.63
C ARG A 75 -8.49 1.01 2.63
N LEU A 76 -8.77 1.12 1.34
CA LEU A 76 -7.95 0.55 0.27
C LEU A 76 -6.59 1.25 0.14
N GLN A 77 -6.56 2.58 0.25
CA GLN A 77 -5.32 3.35 0.30
C GLN A 77 -4.40 2.88 1.43
N ARG A 78 -4.95 2.65 2.63
CA ARG A 78 -4.18 2.08 3.74
C ARG A 78 -3.63 0.69 3.43
N GLU A 79 -4.39 -0.13 2.70
CA GLU A 79 -3.92 -1.47 2.30
C GLU A 79 -2.78 -1.40 1.27
N MET A 80 -2.87 -0.48 0.31
CA MET A 80 -1.83 -0.30 -0.71
C MET A 80 -0.46 0.06 -0.13
N HIS A 81 -0.41 0.71 1.04
CA HIS A 81 0.84 1.02 1.74
C HIS A 81 1.56 -0.25 2.24
N ALA A 82 0.81 -1.29 2.60
CA ALA A 82 1.35 -2.56 3.05
C ALA A 82 1.52 -3.56 1.90
N ASN A 83 0.71 -3.43 0.84
CA ASN A 83 0.69 -4.35 -0.29
C ASN A 83 1.00 -3.63 -1.60
N VAL A 84 2.27 -3.72 -1.99
CA VAL A 84 2.81 -3.11 -3.21
C VAL A 84 2.23 -3.68 -4.51
N ALA A 85 1.54 -4.81 -4.48
CA ALA A 85 0.92 -5.41 -5.66
C ALA A 85 -0.51 -4.90 -5.91
N LEU A 86 -1.12 -4.22 -4.94
CA LEU A 86 -2.46 -3.65 -5.11
C LEU A 86 -2.41 -2.41 -6.01
N ARG A 87 -3.37 -2.34 -6.93
CA ARG A 87 -3.63 -1.16 -7.77
C ARG A 87 -5.08 -0.76 -7.62
N MET A 88 -5.33 0.55 -7.60
CA MET A 88 -6.65 1.12 -7.42
C MET A 88 -6.90 2.16 -8.51
N GLU A 89 -7.99 1.99 -9.25
CA GLU A 89 -8.35 2.82 -10.40
C GLU A 89 -9.79 3.31 -10.26
N ASP A 90 -10.03 4.60 -10.53
CA ASP A 90 -11.40 5.14 -10.56
C ASP A 90 -12.20 4.55 -11.73
N LEU A 91 -13.41 4.06 -11.43
CA LEU A 91 -14.30 3.48 -12.45
C LEU A 91 -15.06 4.54 -13.28
N GLY A 92 -14.83 5.84 -13.05
CA GLY A 92 -15.58 6.92 -13.68
C GLY A 92 -17.04 7.04 -13.22
N ARG A 93 -17.45 6.27 -12.19
CA ARG A 93 -18.77 6.31 -11.55
C ARG A 93 -18.64 6.71 -10.08
N PRO A 94 -19.66 7.39 -9.50
CA PRO A 94 -19.55 8.00 -8.17
C PRO A 94 -19.63 6.99 -7.01
N ASP A 95 -19.93 5.73 -7.30
CA ASP A 95 -20.21 4.67 -6.31
C ASP A 95 -19.27 3.47 -6.45
N GLY A 96 -18.22 3.54 -7.26
CA GLY A 96 -17.40 2.37 -7.55
C GLY A 96 -15.92 2.67 -7.81
N ILE A 97 -15.10 1.67 -7.52
CA ILE A 97 -13.66 1.66 -7.82
C ILE A 97 -13.21 0.27 -8.29
N LYS A 98 -12.21 0.22 -9.15
CA LYS A 98 -11.58 -1.02 -9.59
C LYS A 98 -10.34 -1.25 -8.75
N VAL A 99 -10.19 -2.47 -8.26
CA VAL A 99 -9.03 -2.91 -7.50
C VAL A 99 -8.43 -4.12 -8.20
N SER A 100 -7.12 -4.10 -8.38
CA SER A 100 -6.37 -5.18 -9.01
C SER A 100 -5.27 -5.68 -8.06
N GLY A 101 -5.08 -6.99 -8.01
CA GLY A 101 -4.11 -7.67 -7.14
C GLY A 101 -3.71 -9.05 -7.67
N ARG A 102 -3.01 -9.86 -6.87
CA ARG A 102 -2.43 -11.15 -7.30
C ARG A 102 -3.34 -12.37 -7.20
N GLY A 103 -4.54 -12.24 -6.63
CA GLY A 103 -5.56 -13.29 -6.64
C GLY A 103 -5.43 -14.37 -5.57
N GLU A 104 -4.94 -14.03 -4.37
CA GLU A 104 -4.96 -14.89 -3.17
C GLU A 104 -6.22 -14.68 -2.32
#